data_AF-A0A7J7JPF1-F1
#
_entry.id   AF-A0A7J7JPF1-F1
#
_cell.length_a   1.000
_cell.length_b   1.000
_cell.length_c   1.000
_cell.angle_alpha   90.00
_cell.angle_beta   90.00
_cell.angle_gamma   90.00
#
_symmetry.space_group_name_H-M   'P 1'
#
loop_
_entity.id
_entity.type
_entity.pdbx_description
1 polymer ?
#
loop_
_entity_poly.entity_id
_entity_poly.type
_entity_poly.pdbx_seq_one_letter_code
_entity_poly.pdbx_strand_id
1 'polypeptide(L)'
;MFTEGLTTSNDEMLTRCLRTYVTIDKIADAESLFRRVEVKPYMEEYINESYIRQKGGSFAMYSKILEFQKLKCDPLLAVIKPKSGQEPVKGYDFMVNAVWPEVVDLLETKAMSIFAAGNPENFYKEYTDGMEFLSSFELQCATIQSVKRLRVHPSYGKFINKWSLPVYFQIRLQDIAGTMEKCFLTPWTANTENSVYSLSLSHTVQSCIEKCWRKGVFLPSLAHRFWKLTLQILARYRTWLSALCNGEVEIECVVDKPALPRPSSRVDMLKSTDGRASPQSRSESPSSVTEFRKPNSDELVQVVGMATNSSLVSPVFYRPPFSLPYQLVIHKMLSSVQYLRKASL
;
A
#
# COMPACT_ATOMS: atom_id res chain seq x y z
N MET A 1 28.18 -37.82 9.98
CA MET A 1 28.65 -37.42 8.63
C MET A 1 27.94 -36.19 8.07
N PHE A 2 26.73 -36.23 7.48
CA PHE A 2 26.17 -34.99 6.88
C PHE A 2 25.87 -33.87 7.89
N THR A 3 25.15 -34.19 8.97
CA THR A 3 24.84 -33.26 10.07
C THR A 3 26.08 -32.79 10.84
N GLU A 4 27.03 -33.70 11.01
CA GLU A 4 28.35 -33.44 11.59
C GLU A 4 29.15 -32.48 10.70
N GLY A 5 29.07 -32.62 9.37
CA GLY A 5 29.73 -31.72 8.41
C GLY A 5 29.14 -30.33 8.39
N LEU A 6 27.83 -30.23 8.62
CA LEU A 6 27.11 -28.97 8.79
C LEU A 6 27.44 -28.28 10.14
N THR A 7 27.71 -29.07 11.18
CA THR A 7 28.06 -28.55 12.51
C THR A 7 29.52 -28.09 12.57
N THR A 8 30.43 -28.84 11.94
CA THR A 8 31.87 -28.55 11.94
C THR A 8 32.30 -27.67 10.75
N SER A 9 31.38 -27.31 9.84
CA SER A 9 31.66 -26.60 8.58
C SER A 9 32.85 -27.18 7.82
N ASN A 10 32.95 -28.52 7.78
CA ASN A 10 34.05 -29.21 7.12
C ASN A 10 33.70 -29.42 5.64
N ASP A 11 34.22 -28.53 4.79
CA ASP A 11 33.98 -28.52 3.34
C ASP A 11 34.32 -29.84 2.65
N GLU A 12 35.41 -30.52 3.05
CA GLU A 12 35.77 -31.82 2.47
C GLU A 12 34.75 -32.90 2.81
N MET A 13 34.30 -32.94 4.06
CA MET A 13 33.31 -33.92 4.49
C MET A 13 31.95 -33.65 3.86
N LEU A 14 31.53 -32.37 3.75
CA LEU A 14 30.33 -31.96 3.04
C LEU A 14 30.40 -32.33 1.55
N THR A 15 31.55 -32.08 0.89
CA THR A 15 31.76 -32.43 -0.52
C THR A 15 31.62 -33.93 -0.74
N ARG A 16 32.28 -34.76 0.09
CA ARG A 16 32.18 -36.22 -0.01
C ARG A 16 30.73 -36.69 0.23
N CYS A 17 30.06 -36.16 1.25
CA CYS A 17 28.66 -36.52 1.52
C CYS A 17 27.74 -36.17 0.34
N LEU A 18 27.80 -34.93 -0.15
CA LEU A 18 26.94 -34.46 -1.24
C LEU A 18 27.20 -35.21 -2.54
N ARG A 19 28.46 -35.56 -2.85
CA ARG A 19 28.80 -36.41 -3.99
C ARG A 19 28.21 -37.81 -3.85
N THR A 20 28.31 -38.43 -2.68
CA THR A 20 27.69 -39.75 -2.45
C THR A 20 26.18 -39.70 -2.67
N TYR A 21 25.50 -38.66 -2.18
CA TYR A 21 24.05 -38.48 -2.40
C TYR A 21 23.70 -38.29 -3.89
N VAL A 22 24.56 -37.63 -4.67
CA VAL A 22 24.39 -37.54 -6.14
C VAL A 22 24.60 -38.90 -6.80
N THR A 23 25.66 -39.64 -6.42
CA THR A 23 25.98 -40.95 -7.00
C THR A 23 24.86 -41.98 -6.78
N ILE A 24 24.15 -41.90 -5.65
CA ILE A 24 23.02 -42.79 -5.34
C ILE A 24 21.65 -42.21 -5.76
N ASP A 25 21.63 -41.08 -6.49
CA ASP A 25 20.44 -40.37 -6.96
C ASP A 25 19.43 -39.98 -5.85
N LYS A 26 19.94 -39.61 -4.67
CA LYS A 26 19.16 -39.22 -3.48
C LYS A 26 19.36 -37.75 -3.11
N ILE A 27 19.34 -36.88 -4.11
CA ILE A 27 19.49 -35.43 -3.95
C ILE A 27 18.36 -34.86 -3.07
N ALA A 28 17.11 -35.26 -3.34
CA ALA A 28 15.95 -34.81 -2.59
C ALA A 28 15.99 -35.22 -1.11
N ASP A 29 16.53 -36.42 -0.81
CA ASP A 29 16.67 -36.89 0.57
C ASP A 29 17.66 -36.02 1.36
N ALA A 30 18.76 -35.59 0.73
CA ALA A 30 19.73 -34.69 1.35
C ALA A 30 19.14 -33.29 1.61
N GLU A 31 18.37 -32.76 0.66
CA GLU A 31 17.65 -31.48 0.84
C GLU A 31 16.60 -31.57 1.95
N SER A 32 15.84 -32.68 2.00
CA SER A 32 14.88 -32.95 3.07
C SER A 32 15.55 -33.11 4.43
N LEU A 33 16.71 -33.77 4.49
CA LEU A 33 17.49 -33.93 5.71
C LEU A 33 17.98 -32.57 6.21
N PHE A 34 18.53 -31.72 5.32
CA PHE A 34 18.95 -30.35 5.67
C PHE A 34 17.76 -29.52 6.17
N ARG A 35 16.62 -29.60 5.48
CA ARG A 35 15.36 -28.95 5.88
C ARG A 35 14.95 -29.33 7.30
N ARG A 36 14.98 -30.62 7.62
CA ARG A 36 14.51 -31.13 8.92
C ARG A 36 15.48 -30.84 10.06
N VAL A 37 16.79 -30.93 9.83
CA VAL A 37 17.80 -30.89 10.90
C VAL A 37 18.31 -29.48 11.17
N GLU A 38 18.51 -28.66 10.15
CA GLU A 38 19.08 -27.32 10.32
C GLU A 38 18.03 -26.22 10.11
N VAL A 39 17.28 -26.27 9.01
CA VAL A 39 16.36 -25.19 8.64
C VAL A 39 15.21 -25.10 9.64
N LYS A 40 14.48 -26.19 9.85
CA LYS A 40 13.28 -26.19 10.67
C LYS A 40 13.54 -25.70 12.11
N PRO A 41 14.52 -26.23 12.87
CA PRO A 41 14.73 -25.79 14.24
C PRO A 41 15.08 -24.29 14.34
N TYR A 42 15.91 -23.78 13.41
CA TYR A 42 16.24 -22.36 13.38
C TYR A 42 15.03 -21.50 13.03
N MET A 43 14.26 -21.89 12.01
CA MET A 43 13.10 -21.12 11.58
C MET A 43 11.99 -21.12 12.64
N GLU A 44 11.79 -22.21 13.37
CA GLU A 44 10.79 -22.29 14.44
C GLU A 44 11.09 -21.35 15.63
N GLU A 45 12.37 -21.04 15.87
CA GLU A 45 12.80 -20.08 16.90
C GLU A 45 12.30 -18.65 16.61
N TYR A 46 12.28 -18.25 15.34
CA TYR A 46 11.95 -16.88 14.93
C TYR A 46 10.57 -16.72 14.28
N ILE A 47 10.06 -17.75 13.60
CA ILE A 47 8.75 -17.73 12.94
C ILE A 47 7.67 -18.17 13.93
N ASN A 48 7.24 -17.22 14.77
CA ASN A 48 6.14 -17.40 15.70
C ASN A 48 5.48 -16.07 16.07
N GLU A 49 4.20 -16.12 16.44
CA GLU A 49 3.41 -14.96 16.86
C GLU A 49 4.03 -14.17 18.03
N SER A 50 4.68 -14.85 18.98
CA SER A 50 5.32 -14.19 20.13
C SER A 50 6.47 -13.28 19.71
N TYR A 51 7.32 -13.74 18.80
CA TYR A 51 8.47 -12.99 18.32
C TYR A 51 8.03 -11.77 17.50
N ILE A 52 7.05 -11.96 16.60
CA ILE A 52 6.47 -10.88 15.79
C ILE A 52 5.87 -9.79 16.70
N ARG A 53 5.14 -10.20 17.74
CA ARG A 53 4.54 -9.27 18.71
C ARG A 53 5.59 -8.53 19.54
N GLN A 54 6.61 -9.24 20.02
CA GLN A 54 7.69 -8.66 20.82
C GLN A 54 8.50 -7.62 20.02
N LYS A 55 8.70 -7.87 18.72
CA LYS A 55 9.48 -7.00 17.84
C LYS A 55 8.66 -5.97 17.06
N GLY A 56 7.32 -5.99 17.18
CA GLY A 56 6.44 -5.01 16.56
C GLY A 56 6.27 -5.14 15.05
N GLY A 57 6.38 -6.36 14.50
CA GLY A 57 6.13 -6.66 13.08
C GLY A 57 7.01 -7.79 12.52
N SER A 58 6.73 -8.19 11.28
CA SER A 58 7.44 -9.30 10.61
C SER A 58 8.84 -8.95 10.10
N PHE A 59 9.20 -7.67 9.95
CA PHE A 59 10.50 -7.24 9.44
C PHE A 59 11.71 -7.88 10.17
N ALA A 60 11.67 -7.90 11.50
CA ALA A 60 12.75 -8.49 12.30
C ALA A 60 12.85 -10.01 12.15
N MET A 61 11.72 -10.68 11.93
CA MET A 61 11.66 -12.11 11.64
C MET A 61 12.25 -12.39 10.25
N TYR A 62 11.84 -11.65 9.22
CA TYR A 62 12.39 -11.77 7.88
C TYR A 62 13.91 -11.53 7.84
N SER A 63 14.39 -10.56 8.62
CA SER A 63 15.83 -10.30 8.76
C SER A 63 16.59 -11.53 9.29
N LYS A 64 16.03 -12.26 10.26
CA LYS A 64 16.63 -13.50 10.80
C LYS A 64 16.64 -14.63 9.78
N ILE A 65 15.57 -14.75 8.98
CA ILE A 65 15.52 -15.74 7.88
C ILE A 65 16.63 -15.45 6.85
N LEU A 66 16.84 -14.18 6.50
CA LEU A 66 17.91 -13.78 5.58
C LEU A 66 19.32 -13.93 6.20
N GLU A 67 19.45 -13.84 7.53
CA GLU A 67 20.70 -14.09 8.25
C GLU A 67 21.07 -15.59 8.23
N PHE A 68 20.09 -16.48 8.41
CA PHE A 68 20.28 -17.92 8.31
C PHE A 68 20.96 -18.33 7.01
N GLN A 69 20.53 -17.72 5.90
CA GLN A 69 21.07 -18.03 4.60
C GLN A 69 22.59 -17.82 4.57
N LYS A 70 23.06 -16.67 5.06
CA LYS A 70 24.49 -16.35 5.12
C LYS A 70 25.26 -17.29 6.04
N LEU A 71 24.65 -17.67 7.17
CA LEU A 71 25.29 -18.49 8.18
C LEU A 71 25.45 -19.96 7.74
N LYS A 72 24.43 -20.53 7.09
CA LYS A 72 24.31 -21.98 6.87
C LYS A 72 24.25 -22.40 5.40
N CYS A 73 23.76 -21.54 4.51
CA CYS A 73 23.65 -21.89 3.09
C CYS A 73 24.92 -21.50 2.30
N ASP A 74 25.61 -20.43 2.66
CA ASP A 74 26.84 -20.01 1.96
C ASP A 74 27.95 -21.08 1.97
N PRO A 75 28.21 -21.81 3.09
CA PRO A 75 29.15 -22.93 3.09
C PRO A 75 28.73 -24.06 2.13
N LEU A 76 27.44 -24.39 2.09
CA LEU A 76 26.92 -25.39 1.15
C LEU A 76 27.04 -24.94 -0.31
N LEU A 77 26.79 -23.65 -0.57
CA LEU A 77 26.96 -23.07 -1.91
C LEU A 77 28.43 -23.07 -2.34
N ALA A 78 29.36 -22.87 -1.42
CA ALA A 78 30.80 -22.97 -1.70
C ALA A 78 31.21 -24.39 -2.13
N VAL A 79 30.57 -25.43 -1.58
CA VAL A 79 30.80 -26.83 -1.97
C VAL A 79 30.12 -27.19 -3.30
N ILE A 80 28.93 -26.67 -3.57
CA ILE A 80 28.20 -26.89 -4.84
C ILE A 80 28.93 -26.18 -6.00
N LYS A 81 29.48 -25.00 -5.74
CA LYS A 81 30.21 -24.17 -6.70
C LYS A 81 31.56 -23.73 -6.13
N PRO A 82 32.55 -24.62 -6.08
CA PRO A 82 33.88 -24.27 -5.61
C PRO A 82 34.48 -23.17 -6.50
N LYS A 83 35.14 -22.20 -5.87
CA LYS A 83 35.87 -21.12 -6.56
C LYS A 83 37.23 -21.58 -7.10
N SER A 84 37.77 -22.69 -6.58
CA SER A 84 38.99 -23.32 -7.08
C SER A 84 38.65 -24.53 -7.95
N GLY A 85 39.60 -25.02 -8.75
CA GLY A 85 39.42 -26.04 -9.80
C GLY A 85 38.95 -27.44 -9.37
N GLN A 86 38.28 -27.57 -8.23
CA GLN A 86 37.54 -28.77 -7.85
C GLN A 86 36.25 -28.90 -8.68
N GLU A 87 35.86 -30.15 -8.97
CA GLU A 87 34.65 -30.42 -9.75
C GLU A 87 33.38 -30.06 -8.94
N PRO A 88 32.50 -29.19 -9.46
CA PRO A 88 31.29 -28.74 -8.77
C PRO A 88 30.29 -29.87 -8.59
N VAL A 89 29.65 -29.94 -7.42
CA VAL A 89 28.57 -30.88 -7.15
C VAL A 89 27.27 -30.31 -7.70
N LYS A 90 26.85 -30.77 -8.88
CA LYS A 90 25.64 -30.30 -9.56
C LYS A 90 24.38 -30.98 -9.01
N GLY A 91 23.23 -30.30 -9.12
CA GLY A 91 21.90 -30.87 -8.88
C GLY A 91 21.13 -30.28 -7.71
N TYR A 92 21.82 -29.70 -6.72
CA TYR A 92 21.20 -29.15 -5.52
C TYR A 92 20.64 -27.73 -5.69
N ASP A 93 19.54 -27.46 -5.01
CA ASP A 93 18.99 -26.12 -4.75
C ASP A 93 18.38 -26.05 -3.35
N PHE A 94 19.24 -26.14 -2.32
CA PHE A 94 18.82 -26.08 -0.91
C PHE A 94 17.98 -24.83 -0.58
N MET A 95 18.24 -23.70 -1.24
CA MET A 95 17.45 -22.48 -1.06
C MET A 95 15.99 -22.67 -1.46
N VAL A 96 15.75 -23.25 -2.63
CA VAL A 96 14.41 -23.40 -3.21
C VAL A 96 13.68 -24.62 -2.65
N ASN A 97 14.39 -25.72 -2.42
CA ASN A 97 13.78 -27.01 -2.09
C ASN A 97 13.77 -27.30 -0.58
N ALA A 98 14.65 -26.68 0.21
CA ALA A 98 14.71 -26.89 1.67
C ALA A 98 14.31 -25.64 2.45
N VAL A 99 14.92 -24.49 2.19
CA VAL A 99 14.71 -23.26 2.99
C VAL A 99 13.34 -22.64 2.72
N TRP A 100 13.06 -22.30 1.46
CA TRP A 100 11.82 -21.63 1.09
C TRP A 100 10.54 -22.38 1.50
N PRO A 101 10.42 -23.70 1.28
CA PRO A 101 9.21 -24.42 1.63
C PRO A 101 8.98 -24.47 3.15
N GLU A 102 10.04 -24.60 3.95
CA GLU A 102 9.92 -24.57 5.42
C GLU A 102 9.49 -23.21 5.93
N VAL A 103 10.06 -22.12 5.39
CA VAL A 103 9.66 -20.75 5.74
C VAL A 103 8.17 -20.55 5.45
N VAL A 104 7.71 -20.91 4.26
CA VAL A 104 6.29 -20.73 3.89
C VAL A 104 5.38 -21.58 4.77
N ASP A 105 5.70 -22.85 5.02
CA ASP A 105 4.88 -23.72 5.85
C ASP A 105 4.81 -23.19 7.31
N LEU A 106 5.90 -22.64 7.85
CA LEU A 106 5.90 -22.03 9.19
C LEU A 106 5.15 -20.69 9.23
N LEU A 107 5.24 -19.86 8.18
CA LEU A 107 4.46 -18.63 8.10
C LEU A 107 2.96 -18.94 8.10
N GLU A 108 2.54 -19.99 7.38
CA GLU A 108 1.13 -20.41 7.31
C GLU A 108 0.61 -21.03 8.61
N THR A 109 1.48 -21.64 9.42
CA THR A 109 1.06 -22.39 10.61
C THR A 109 1.27 -21.62 11.91
N LYS A 110 2.33 -20.81 11.99
CA LYS A 110 2.77 -20.13 13.23
C LYS A 110 2.75 -18.60 13.16
N ALA A 111 2.52 -18.01 12.00
CA ALA A 111 2.51 -16.56 11.81
C ALA A 111 1.30 -16.09 10.97
N MET A 112 0.13 -16.70 11.16
CA MET A 112 -1.06 -16.40 10.36
C MET A 112 -1.51 -14.94 10.49
N SER A 113 -1.21 -14.27 11.61
CA SER A 113 -1.63 -12.90 11.87
C SER A 113 -1.09 -11.89 10.86
N ILE A 114 0.08 -12.16 10.26
CA ILE A 114 0.71 -11.25 9.27
C ILE A 114 -0.14 -11.10 8.00
N PHE A 115 -0.96 -12.11 7.68
CA PHE A 115 -1.82 -12.13 6.49
C PHE A 115 -3.21 -11.53 6.76
N ALA A 116 -3.50 -11.10 7.99
CA ALA A 116 -4.83 -10.63 8.36
C ALA A 116 -5.15 -9.27 7.73
N ALA A 117 -6.16 -9.24 6.85
CA ALA A 117 -6.59 -8.03 6.15
C ALA A 117 -7.51 -7.10 6.98
N GLY A 118 -7.92 -7.50 8.19
CA GLY A 118 -8.91 -6.78 8.99
C GLY A 118 -8.49 -5.37 9.41
N ASN A 119 -7.18 -5.15 9.61
CA ASN A 119 -6.61 -3.82 9.80
C ASN A 119 -5.80 -3.45 8.55
N PRO A 120 -6.26 -2.47 7.74
CA PRO A 120 -5.61 -2.17 6.48
C PRO A 120 -4.25 -1.46 6.65
N GLU A 121 -4.02 -0.72 7.73
CA GLU A 121 -2.70 -0.13 8.01
C GLU A 121 -1.66 -1.21 8.32
N ASN A 122 -2.04 -2.16 9.18
CA ASN A 122 -1.17 -3.29 9.52
C ASN A 122 -0.94 -4.17 8.29
N PHE A 123 -2.00 -4.50 7.54
CA PHE A 123 -1.88 -5.30 6.32
C PHE A 123 -0.96 -4.66 5.30
N TYR A 124 -1.04 -3.34 5.10
CA TYR A 124 -0.13 -2.61 4.20
C TYR A 124 1.33 -2.81 4.61
N LYS A 125 1.64 -2.65 5.91
CA LYS A 125 2.99 -2.80 6.45
C LYS A 125 3.50 -4.23 6.25
N GLU A 126 2.75 -5.21 6.73
CA GLU A 126 3.12 -6.64 6.67
C GLU A 126 3.26 -7.13 5.22
N TYR A 127 2.38 -6.69 4.32
CA TYR A 127 2.49 -6.99 2.88
C TYR A 127 3.75 -6.37 2.28
N THR A 128 4.04 -5.12 2.58
CA THR A 128 5.23 -4.42 2.05
C THR A 128 6.51 -5.10 2.54
N ASP A 129 6.60 -5.36 3.84
CA ASP A 129 7.73 -6.06 4.46
C ASP A 129 7.88 -7.47 3.85
N GLY A 130 6.78 -8.19 3.61
CA GLY A 130 6.78 -9.50 2.96
C GLY A 130 7.25 -9.48 1.50
N MET A 131 6.86 -8.47 0.71
CA MET A 131 7.32 -8.32 -0.67
C MET A 131 8.79 -7.88 -0.75
N GLU A 132 9.26 -7.06 0.19
CA GLU A 132 10.66 -6.68 0.32
C GLU A 132 11.53 -7.87 0.74
N PHE A 133 11.07 -8.65 1.70
CA PHE A 133 11.67 -9.93 2.09
C PHE A 133 11.79 -10.87 0.88
N LEU A 134 10.70 -11.05 0.14
CA LEU A 134 10.69 -11.91 -1.05
C LEU A 134 11.73 -11.47 -2.09
N SER A 135 11.80 -10.16 -2.34
CA SER A 135 12.77 -9.58 -3.27
C SER A 135 14.21 -9.79 -2.79
N SER A 136 14.44 -9.65 -1.48
CA SER A 136 15.74 -9.89 -0.85
C SER A 136 16.14 -11.36 -0.90
N PHE A 137 15.19 -12.27 -0.68
CA PHE A 137 15.40 -13.71 -0.79
C PHE A 137 15.73 -14.13 -2.22
N GLU A 138 15.01 -13.58 -3.22
CA GLU A 138 15.33 -13.78 -4.64
C GLU A 138 16.76 -13.29 -4.98
N LEU A 139 17.20 -12.17 -4.40
CA LEU A 139 18.55 -11.63 -4.62
C LEU A 139 19.64 -12.52 -4.03
N GLN A 140 19.37 -13.21 -2.92
CA GLN A 140 20.31 -14.12 -2.30
C GLN A 140 20.37 -15.50 -2.99
N CYS A 141 19.48 -15.79 -3.95
CA CYS A 141 19.56 -17.03 -4.72
C CYS A 141 20.83 -17.06 -5.60
N ALA A 142 21.56 -18.18 -5.56
CA ALA A 142 22.88 -18.30 -6.19
C ALA A 142 22.91 -18.18 -7.73
N THR A 143 21.76 -18.29 -8.40
CA THR A 143 21.64 -18.17 -9.87
C THR A 143 20.28 -17.66 -10.31
N ILE A 144 20.23 -17.08 -11.51
CA ILE A 144 18.97 -16.73 -12.19
C ILE A 144 18.08 -17.97 -12.41
N GLN A 145 18.67 -19.15 -12.65
CA GLN A 145 17.93 -20.40 -12.80
C GLN A 145 17.26 -20.82 -11.49
N SER A 146 17.95 -20.67 -10.36
CA SER A 146 17.38 -20.88 -9.02
C SER A 146 16.22 -19.91 -8.77
N VAL A 147 16.36 -18.63 -9.10
CA VAL A 147 15.24 -17.66 -9.03
C VAL A 147 14.05 -18.08 -9.90
N LYS A 148 14.29 -18.56 -11.13
CA LYS A 148 13.20 -19.06 -11.99
C LYS A 148 12.51 -20.27 -11.35
N ARG A 149 13.27 -21.21 -10.78
CA ARG A 149 12.74 -22.38 -10.06
C ARG A 149 11.94 -21.97 -8.84
N LEU A 150 12.44 -21.01 -8.06
CA LEU A 150 11.75 -20.44 -6.91
C LEU A 150 10.37 -19.92 -7.29
N ARG A 151 10.28 -19.13 -8.35
CA ARG A 151 9.02 -18.49 -8.78
C ARG A 151 7.97 -19.46 -9.30
N VAL A 152 8.38 -20.61 -9.82
CA VAL A 152 7.46 -21.70 -10.22
C VAL A 152 7.22 -22.71 -9.10
N HIS A 153 7.95 -22.62 -7.99
CA HIS A 153 7.82 -23.55 -6.88
C HIS A 153 6.44 -23.40 -6.22
N PRO A 154 5.73 -24.50 -5.90
CA PRO A 154 4.38 -24.44 -5.32
C PRO A 154 4.29 -23.56 -4.06
N SER A 155 5.29 -23.63 -3.17
CA SER A 155 5.33 -22.79 -1.96
C SER A 155 5.44 -21.29 -2.24
N TYR A 156 6.02 -20.88 -3.38
CA TYR A 156 6.02 -19.48 -3.79
C TYR A 156 4.60 -19.00 -4.10
N GLY A 157 3.88 -19.80 -4.90
CA GLY A 157 2.46 -19.55 -5.17
C GLY A 157 1.63 -19.51 -3.89
N LYS A 158 1.86 -20.44 -2.96
CA LYS A 158 1.20 -20.43 -1.64
C LYS A 158 1.40 -19.10 -0.92
N PHE A 159 2.65 -18.66 -0.73
CA PHE A 159 2.97 -17.39 -0.07
C PHE A 159 2.27 -16.19 -0.72
N ILE A 160 2.35 -16.08 -2.06
CA ILE A 160 1.71 -14.97 -2.79
C ILE A 160 0.18 -15.01 -2.63
N ASN A 161 -0.42 -16.20 -2.76
CA ASN A 161 -1.87 -16.36 -2.73
C ASN A 161 -2.48 -16.20 -1.33
N LYS A 162 -1.67 -16.26 -0.26
CA LYS A 162 -2.15 -15.99 1.11
C LYS A 162 -2.52 -14.53 1.33
N TRP A 163 -1.90 -13.61 0.61
CA TRP A 163 -2.23 -12.19 0.71
C TRP A 163 -3.59 -11.90 0.09
N SER A 164 -4.58 -11.63 0.93
CA SER A 164 -5.96 -11.32 0.51
C SER A 164 -6.10 -9.89 0.00
N LEU A 165 -5.37 -9.56 -1.08
CA LEU A 165 -5.40 -8.25 -1.73
C LEU A 165 -6.81 -7.74 -2.09
N PRO A 166 -7.77 -8.59 -2.54
CA PRO A 166 -9.13 -8.13 -2.78
C PRO A 166 -9.83 -7.61 -1.53
N VAL A 167 -9.64 -8.25 -0.36
CA VAL A 167 -10.24 -7.83 0.91
C VAL A 167 -9.65 -6.51 1.37
N TYR A 168 -8.32 -6.38 1.31
CA TYR A 168 -7.64 -5.12 1.59
C TYR A 168 -8.18 -3.97 0.72
N PHE A 169 -8.27 -4.20 -0.61
CA PHE A 169 -8.78 -3.19 -1.52
C PHE A 169 -10.24 -2.84 -1.22
N GLN A 170 -11.07 -3.82 -0.85
CA GLN A 170 -12.48 -3.58 -0.51
C GLN A 170 -12.63 -2.64 0.70
N ILE A 171 -11.82 -2.85 1.75
CA ILE A 171 -11.82 -1.98 2.93
C ILE A 171 -11.37 -0.56 2.55
N ARG A 172 -10.29 -0.43 1.76
CA ARG A 172 -9.79 0.87 1.29
C ARG A 172 -10.80 1.58 0.36
N LEU A 173 -11.50 0.82 -0.48
CA LEU A 173 -12.56 1.34 -1.34
C LEU A 173 -13.69 1.92 -0.50
N GLN A 174 -14.18 1.21 0.50
CA GLN A 174 -15.25 1.68 1.38
C GLN A 174 -14.84 2.91 2.19
N ASP A 175 -13.61 2.95 2.69
CA ASP A 175 -13.06 4.11 3.41
C ASP A 175 -13.01 5.35 2.49
N ILE A 176 -12.44 5.21 1.29
CA ILE A 176 -12.27 6.34 0.35
C ILE A 176 -13.62 6.75 -0.28
N ALA A 177 -14.28 5.83 -0.97
CA ALA A 177 -15.53 6.12 -1.66
C ALA A 177 -16.68 6.44 -0.68
N GLY A 178 -16.70 5.79 0.50
CA GLY A 178 -17.70 6.09 1.53
C GLY A 178 -17.53 7.49 2.12
N THR A 179 -16.29 7.99 2.26
CA THR A 179 -16.05 9.38 2.65
C THR A 179 -16.59 10.35 1.61
N MET A 180 -16.35 10.07 0.33
CA MET A 180 -16.85 10.87 -0.78
C MET A 180 -18.38 10.88 -0.84
N GLU A 181 -19.03 9.70 -0.82
CA GLU A 181 -20.49 9.61 -0.91
C GLU A 181 -21.21 10.27 0.28
N LYS A 182 -20.63 10.26 1.48
CA LYS A 182 -21.15 11.03 2.62
C LYS A 182 -21.15 12.53 2.33
N CYS A 183 -20.10 13.05 1.70
CA CYS A 183 -20.01 14.45 1.34
C CYS A 183 -21.03 14.83 0.24
N PHE A 184 -21.33 13.91 -0.67
CA PHE A 184 -22.38 14.09 -1.67
C PHE A 184 -23.80 14.22 -1.09
N LEU A 185 -24.05 13.79 0.16
CA LEU A 185 -25.34 14.00 0.83
C LEU A 185 -25.54 15.47 1.25
N THR A 186 -24.46 16.20 1.48
CA THR A 186 -24.48 17.63 1.85
C THR A 186 -23.49 18.40 0.97
N PRO A 187 -23.76 18.50 -0.34
CA PRO A 187 -22.79 18.99 -1.31
C PRO A 187 -22.49 20.49 -1.11
N TRP A 188 -23.40 21.23 -0.48
CA TRP A 188 -23.39 22.69 -0.32
C TRP A 188 -22.63 23.20 0.90
N THR A 189 -22.02 22.31 1.69
CA THR A 189 -21.31 22.70 2.90
C THR A 189 -20.07 23.54 2.54
N ALA A 190 -20.02 24.76 3.08
CA ALA A 190 -18.86 25.62 2.98
C ALA A 190 -17.66 24.95 3.65
N ASN A 191 -16.51 25.00 3.00
CA ASN A 191 -15.31 24.44 3.54
C ASN A 191 -14.78 25.34 4.69
N THR A 192 -14.64 24.77 5.88
CA THR A 192 -14.11 25.44 7.08
C THR A 192 -12.60 25.26 7.27
N GLU A 193 -11.98 24.38 6.48
CA GLU A 193 -10.53 24.18 6.50
C GLU A 193 -9.85 25.22 5.60
N ASN A 194 -8.62 25.66 5.94
CA ASN A 194 -7.76 26.55 5.12
C ASN A 194 -7.34 25.87 3.79
N SER A 195 -8.31 25.52 2.96
CA SER A 195 -8.14 24.89 1.67
C SER A 195 -8.51 25.87 0.57
N VAL A 196 -8.06 25.57 -0.64
CA VAL A 196 -8.22 26.44 -1.81
C VAL A 196 -9.63 26.36 -2.38
N TYR A 197 -10.44 25.40 -1.91
CA TYR A 197 -11.81 25.22 -2.34
C TYR A 197 -12.78 25.85 -1.36
N SER A 198 -13.74 26.60 -1.90
CA SER A 198 -14.89 27.11 -1.16
C SER A 198 -15.87 26.00 -0.78
N LEU A 199 -15.98 24.96 -1.61
CA LEU A 199 -16.89 23.83 -1.41
C LEU A 199 -16.21 22.63 -0.75
N SER A 200 -16.78 22.12 0.33
CA SER A 200 -16.28 20.93 1.05
C SER A 200 -16.23 19.68 0.15
N LEU A 201 -17.16 19.56 -0.80
CA LEU A 201 -17.22 18.44 -1.76
C LEU A 201 -15.98 18.39 -2.66
N SER A 202 -15.59 19.50 -3.26
CA SER A 202 -14.43 19.58 -4.14
C SER A 202 -13.13 19.25 -3.40
N HIS A 203 -12.99 19.75 -2.17
CA HIS A 203 -11.87 19.40 -1.30
C HIS A 203 -11.84 17.89 -0.99
N THR A 204 -12.98 17.31 -0.62
CA THR A 204 -13.11 15.89 -0.29
C THR A 204 -12.78 15.00 -1.49
N VAL A 205 -13.23 15.37 -2.69
CA VAL A 205 -12.89 14.65 -3.93
C VAL A 205 -11.39 14.65 -4.18
N GLN A 206 -10.72 15.81 -4.06
CA GLN A 206 -9.26 15.86 -4.18
C GLN A 206 -8.58 14.99 -3.13
N SER A 207 -8.97 15.11 -1.86
CA SER A 207 -8.40 14.32 -0.75
C SER A 207 -8.58 12.81 -0.98
N CYS A 208 -9.72 12.39 -1.50
CA CYS A 208 -9.98 10.99 -1.85
C CYS A 208 -9.06 10.49 -2.97
N ILE A 209 -8.86 11.30 -4.02
CA ILE A 209 -7.91 10.98 -5.09
C ILE A 209 -6.50 10.88 -4.53
N GLU A 210 -6.05 11.85 -3.75
CA GLU A 210 -4.72 11.82 -3.11
C GLU A 210 -4.53 10.60 -2.21
N LYS A 211 -5.57 10.21 -1.46
CA LYS A 211 -5.55 9.04 -0.58
C LYS A 211 -5.37 7.73 -1.37
N CYS A 212 -5.91 7.60 -2.58
CA CYS A 212 -5.69 6.42 -3.45
C CYS A 212 -4.20 6.18 -3.77
N TRP A 213 -3.40 7.24 -3.82
CA TRP A 213 -2.00 7.20 -4.26
C TRP A 213 -1.01 7.45 -3.12
N ARG A 214 -1.51 7.61 -1.90
CA ARG A 214 -0.70 7.89 -0.72
C ARG A 214 0.12 6.68 -0.30
N LYS A 215 1.35 6.91 0.15
CA LYS A 215 2.17 5.90 0.84
C LYS A 215 1.44 5.46 2.11
N GLY A 216 1.36 4.15 2.37
CA GLY A 216 0.53 3.59 3.44
C GLY A 216 -0.84 3.06 2.97
N VAL A 217 -1.28 3.47 1.77
CA VAL A 217 -2.55 3.02 1.17
C VAL A 217 -2.31 2.33 -0.16
N PHE A 218 -1.52 2.95 -1.03
CA PHE A 218 -1.28 2.45 -2.38
C PHE A 218 -0.38 1.20 -2.38
N LEU A 219 -0.91 0.10 -2.94
CA LEU A 219 -0.13 -1.11 -3.21
C LEU A 219 0.08 -1.28 -4.74
N PRO A 220 1.32 -1.45 -5.23
CA PRO A 220 1.60 -1.59 -6.67
C PRO A 220 0.82 -2.72 -7.34
N SER A 221 0.65 -3.86 -6.66
CA SER A 221 -0.12 -5.02 -7.15
C SER A 221 -1.61 -4.69 -7.39
N LEU A 222 -2.11 -3.61 -6.78
CA LEU A 222 -3.47 -3.13 -6.90
C LEU A 222 -3.58 -1.85 -7.75
N ALA A 223 -2.52 -1.47 -8.47
CA ALA A 223 -2.48 -0.22 -9.25
C ALA A 223 -3.68 -0.10 -10.21
N HIS A 224 -4.02 -1.17 -10.94
CA HIS A 224 -5.18 -1.20 -11.83
C HIS A 224 -6.51 -0.89 -11.12
N ARG A 225 -6.66 -1.30 -9.85
CA ARG A 225 -7.88 -1.06 -9.06
C ARG A 225 -7.94 0.36 -8.50
N PHE A 226 -6.82 0.86 -7.95
CA PHE A 226 -6.74 2.25 -7.50
C PHE A 226 -6.90 3.25 -8.65
N TRP A 227 -6.40 2.90 -9.83
CA TRP A 227 -6.65 3.66 -11.05
C TRP A 227 -8.14 3.71 -11.40
N LYS A 228 -8.79 2.54 -11.46
CA LYS A 228 -10.24 2.46 -11.70
C LYS A 228 -11.02 3.30 -10.69
N LEU A 229 -10.69 3.22 -9.40
CA LEU A 229 -11.33 4.02 -8.35
C LEU A 229 -11.14 5.53 -8.58
N THR A 230 -9.93 5.95 -8.95
CA THR A 230 -9.64 7.35 -9.28
C THR A 230 -10.54 7.84 -10.42
N LEU A 231 -10.69 7.05 -11.49
CA LEU A 231 -11.57 7.39 -12.61
C LEU A 231 -13.05 7.43 -12.20
N GLN A 232 -13.49 6.52 -11.34
CA GLN A 232 -14.86 6.50 -10.82
C GLN A 232 -15.18 7.73 -9.99
N ILE A 233 -14.25 8.17 -9.13
CA ILE A 233 -14.36 9.40 -8.34
C ILE A 233 -14.51 10.62 -9.28
N LEU A 234 -13.65 10.73 -10.29
CA LEU A 234 -13.70 11.82 -11.27
C LEU A 234 -15.00 11.81 -12.09
N ALA A 235 -15.44 10.63 -12.54
CA ALA A 235 -16.69 10.50 -13.29
C ALA A 235 -17.90 10.93 -12.46
N ARG A 236 -17.97 10.49 -11.19
CA ARG A 236 -19.03 10.87 -10.25
C ARG A 236 -19.08 12.38 -10.02
N TYR A 237 -17.92 12.99 -9.77
CA TYR A 237 -17.81 14.44 -9.58
C TYR A 237 -18.21 15.21 -10.84
N ARG A 238 -17.79 14.76 -12.02
CA ARG A 238 -18.20 15.36 -13.30
C ARG A 238 -19.72 15.29 -13.49
N THR A 239 -20.35 14.14 -13.26
CA THR A 239 -21.80 13.98 -13.40
C THR A 239 -22.55 14.96 -12.49
N TRP A 240 -22.08 15.13 -11.26
CA TRP A 240 -22.65 16.11 -10.33
C TRP A 240 -22.49 17.56 -10.84
N LEU A 241 -21.30 17.94 -11.33
CA LEU A 241 -21.07 19.25 -11.94
C LEU A 241 -21.97 19.50 -13.16
N SER A 242 -22.14 18.49 -14.02
CA SER A 242 -23.02 18.61 -15.20
C SER A 242 -24.48 18.79 -14.79
N ALA A 243 -24.97 18.04 -13.80
CA ALA A 243 -26.32 18.21 -13.26
C ALA A 243 -26.51 19.62 -12.66
N LEU A 244 -25.49 20.16 -12.00
CA LEU A 244 -25.51 21.53 -11.48
C LEU A 244 -25.58 22.58 -12.62
N CYS A 245 -24.78 22.43 -13.66
CA CYS A 245 -24.81 23.32 -14.82
C CYS A 245 -26.16 23.30 -15.56
N ASN A 246 -26.79 22.12 -15.63
CA ASN A 246 -28.09 21.92 -16.26
C ASN A 246 -29.28 22.38 -15.38
N GLY A 247 -29.03 22.77 -14.13
CA GLY A 247 -30.07 23.19 -13.19
C GLY A 247 -30.93 22.05 -12.63
N GLU A 248 -30.46 20.80 -12.73
CA GLU A 248 -31.17 19.59 -12.28
C GLU A 248 -31.03 19.33 -10.77
N VAL A 249 -30.17 20.11 -10.09
CA VAL A 249 -29.92 20.01 -8.65
C VAL A 249 -30.48 21.25 -7.98
N GLU A 250 -31.54 21.10 -7.19
CA GLU A 250 -32.08 22.18 -6.37
C GLU A 250 -31.06 22.55 -5.27
N ILE A 251 -30.64 23.82 -5.27
CA ILE A 251 -29.83 24.38 -4.20
C ILE A 251 -30.78 24.67 -3.03
N GLU A 252 -31.01 23.69 -2.16
CA GLU A 252 -31.56 24.00 -0.84
C GLU A 252 -30.48 24.73 -0.04
N CYS A 253 -30.49 26.06 -0.15
CA CYS A 253 -29.79 26.93 0.77
C CYS A 253 -30.42 26.69 2.15
N VAL A 254 -29.74 25.94 3.02
CA VAL A 254 -30.03 25.97 4.45
C VAL A 254 -29.62 27.36 4.95
N VAL A 255 -30.52 28.31 4.78
CA VAL A 255 -30.44 29.60 5.45
C VAL A 255 -30.73 29.31 6.91
N ASP A 256 -29.68 29.25 7.72
CA ASP A 256 -29.84 29.43 9.17
C ASP A 256 -30.59 30.74 9.38
N LYS A 257 -31.90 30.64 9.66
CA LYS A 257 -32.69 31.80 10.06
C LYS A 257 -32.06 32.31 11.35
N PRO A 258 -31.58 33.57 11.41
CA PRO A 258 -31.14 34.14 12.67
C PRO A 258 -32.34 34.12 13.63
N ALA A 259 -32.17 33.47 14.77
CA ALA A 259 -33.18 33.39 15.81
C ALA A 259 -33.61 34.81 16.20
N LEU A 260 -34.88 35.16 15.95
CA LEU A 260 -35.47 36.41 16.46
C LEU A 260 -35.41 36.38 18.00
N PRO A 261 -34.88 37.42 18.66
CA PRO A 261 -34.97 37.51 20.11
C PRO A 261 -36.42 37.84 20.52
N ARG A 262 -37.02 36.95 21.34
CA ARG A 262 -38.29 37.20 22.02
C ARG A 262 -38.12 38.39 23.00
N PRO A 263 -39.06 39.34 23.06
CA PRO A 263 -39.03 40.37 24.09
C PRO A 263 -39.80 39.88 25.34
N SER A 264 -39.24 40.14 26.53
CA SER A 264 -39.97 40.75 27.66
C SER A 264 -39.12 40.71 28.95
N SER A 265 -38.71 41.92 29.37
CA SER A 265 -38.95 42.52 30.69
C SER A 265 -38.43 41.83 31.97
N ARG A 266 -37.54 42.50 32.72
CA ARG A 266 -37.90 43.40 33.85
C ARG A 266 -36.65 43.77 34.71
N VAL A 267 -36.36 45.07 34.70
CA VAL A 267 -35.84 46.03 35.71
C VAL A 267 -35.19 45.54 37.02
N ASP A 268 -33.98 46.05 37.33
CA ASP A 268 -33.59 46.81 38.56
C ASP A 268 -32.05 47.03 38.60
N MET A 269 -31.52 48.25 38.38
CA MET A 269 -31.26 49.36 39.33
C MET A 269 -29.97 49.25 40.18
N LEU A 270 -29.02 50.17 39.86
CA LEU A 270 -28.18 51.02 40.74
C LEU A 270 -26.69 50.72 41.08
N LYS A 271 -25.89 51.78 40.79
CA LYS A 271 -24.64 52.32 41.39
C LYS A 271 -23.30 51.67 40.99
N SER A 272 -22.18 52.38 40.77
CA SER A 272 -21.82 53.81 40.64
C SER A 272 -20.32 53.89 40.29
N THR A 273 -19.91 54.96 39.57
CA THR A 273 -18.57 55.65 39.58
C THR A 273 -17.32 54.82 39.21
N ASP A 274 -16.30 55.27 38.46
CA ASP A 274 -15.77 56.57 38.03
C ASP A 274 -14.74 56.30 36.90
N GLY A 275 -14.29 57.33 36.16
CA GLY A 275 -12.91 57.30 35.59
C GLY A 275 -12.74 57.53 34.09
N ARG A 276 -12.58 58.81 33.75
CA ARG A 276 -12.21 59.45 32.48
C ARG A 276 -10.89 58.95 31.84
N ALA A 277 -10.91 58.60 30.54
CA ALA A 277 -9.89 58.96 29.53
C ALA A 277 -10.27 58.44 28.12
N SER A 278 -10.05 59.26 27.09
CA SER A 278 -10.01 58.92 25.65
C SER A 278 -8.76 59.62 25.05
N PRO A 279 -8.38 59.46 23.77
CA PRO A 279 -8.91 58.59 22.70
C PRO A 279 -7.82 57.84 21.88
N GLN A 280 -8.20 56.84 21.04
CA GLN A 280 -7.86 56.82 19.60
C GLN A 280 -8.27 55.53 18.84
N SER A 281 -8.85 55.79 17.66
CA SER A 281 -8.89 54.98 16.42
C SER A 281 -9.64 53.64 16.37
N ARG A 282 -10.77 53.63 15.63
CA ARG A 282 -11.10 52.66 14.56
C ARG A 282 -12.50 52.95 14.00
N SER A 283 -12.59 53.23 12.71
CA SER A 283 -13.85 53.22 11.97
C SER A 283 -13.58 52.76 10.54
N GLU A 284 -13.83 51.48 10.26
CA GLU A 284 -14.02 50.99 8.89
C GLU A 284 -15.15 49.96 8.87
N SER A 285 -16.16 50.23 8.05
CA SER A 285 -17.12 49.30 7.40
C SER A 285 -18.06 50.15 6.51
N PRO A 286 -18.71 49.61 5.44
CA PRO A 286 -18.67 48.24 4.93
C PRO A 286 -18.39 48.10 3.42
N SER A 287 -17.92 46.92 3.04
CA SER A 287 -17.64 46.48 1.67
C SER A 287 -18.90 46.04 0.92
N SER A 288 -18.97 46.39 -0.36
CA SER A 288 -19.99 46.04 -1.34
C SER A 288 -19.92 44.57 -1.78
N VAL A 289 -21.10 43.99 -2.03
CA VAL A 289 -21.35 42.67 -2.61
C VAL A 289 -20.93 42.66 -4.08
N THR A 290 -20.13 41.68 -4.51
CA THR A 290 -19.77 41.48 -5.92
C THR A 290 -20.37 40.18 -6.43
N GLU A 291 -21.27 40.32 -7.41
CA GLU A 291 -21.99 39.27 -8.14
C GLU A 291 -21.03 38.54 -9.12
N PHE A 292 -21.00 37.21 -9.11
CA PHE A 292 -20.13 36.40 -9.99
C PHE A 292 -20.86 35.93 -11.26
N ARG A 293 -20.22 36.13 -12.41
CA ARG A 293 -20.71 35.89 -13.78
C ARG A 293 -20.27 34.51 -14.30
N LYS A 294 -21.20 33.74 -14.88
CA LYS A 294 -20.98 32.43 -15.53
C LYS A 294 -19.95 32.50 -16.70
N PRO A 295 -19.02 31.53 -16.85
CA PRO A 295 -18.20 31.36 -18.06
C PRO A 295 -18.82 30.40 -19.09
N ASN A 296 -18.44 30.58 -20.36
CA ASN A 296 -19.09 30.06 -21.58
C ASN A 296 -18.78 28.58 -21.91
N SER A 297 -19.70 27.93 -22.62
CA SER A 297 -19.86 26.48 -22.86
C SER A 297 -18.87 25.80 -23.81
N ASP A 298 -17.96 26.52 -24.46
CA ASP A 298 -17.24 25.97 -25.62
C ASP A 298 -15.86 25.38 -25.31
N GLU A 299 -15.31 25.58 -24.11
CA GLU A 299 -14.01 25.00 -23.72
C GLU A 299 -14.10 23.54 -23.20
N LEU A 300 -15.30 23.02 -22.92
CA LEU A 300 -15.49 21.72 -22.26
C LEU A 300 -15.57 20.51 -23.20
N VAL A 301 -15.67 20.71 -24.52
CA VAL A 301 -15.94 19.62 -25.49
C VAL A 301 -14.66 18.91 -25.96
N GLN A 302 -13.47 19.51 -25.81
CA GLN A 302 -12.24 18.96 -26.41
C GLN A 302 -11.57 17.81 -25.63
N VAL A 303 -11.93 17.56 -24.37
CA VAL A 303 -11.22 16.57 -23.52
C VAL A 303 -11.86 15.17 -23.54
N VAL A 304 -13.09 15.03 -24.07
CA VAL A 304 -13.90 13.80 -23.93
C VAL A 304 -13.64 12.77 -25.05
N GLY A 305 -12.98 13.15 -26.15
CA GLY A 305 -12.87 12.32 -27.35
C GLY A 305 -11.81 11.22 -27.37
N MET A 306 -10.94 11.09 -26.36
CA MET A 306 -9.76 10.19 -26.44
C MET A 306 -9.81 8.93 -25.57
N ALA A 307 -10.87 8.71 -24.77
CA ALA A 307 -10.89 7.62 -23.79
C ALA A 307 -11.70 6.38 -24.20
N THR A 308 -12.35 6.37 -25.36
CA THR A 308 -13.22 5.26 -25.79
C THR A 308 -12.74 4.67 -27.11
N ASN A 309 -11.64 3.93 -27.07
CA ASN A 309 -11.42 2.78 -27.95
C ASN A 309 -10.12 2.07 -27.56
N SER A 310 -10.23 0.93 -26.90
CA SER A 310 -9.46 -0.27 -27.26
C SER A 310 -9.90 -1.43 -26.39
N SER A 311 -10.61 -2.35 -27.03
CA SER A 311 -10.84 -3.71 -26.57
C SER A 311 -9.53 -4.50 -26.64
N LEU A 312 -9.37 -5.47 -25.71
CA LEU A 312 -8.72 -6.79 -25.87
C LEU A 312 -7.60 -7.14 -24.88
N VAL A 313 -7.87 -8.26 -24.19
CA VAL A 313 -6.97 -9.41 -23.89
C VAL A 313 -6.05 -9.29 -22.66
N SER A 314 -6.39 -10.09 -21.64
CA SER A 314 -5.41 -10.72 -20.73
C SER A 314 -4.63 -11.80 -21.50
N PRO A 315 -3.35 -12.15 -21.21
CA PRO A 315 -2.78 -12.28 -19.86
C PRO A 315 -1.26 -11.93 -19.76
N VAL A 316 -0.68 -12.27 -18.60
CA VAL A 316 0.74 -12.60 -18.26
C VAL A 316 1.31 -11.74 -17.13
N PHE A 317 1.58 -12.44 -16.02
CA PHE A 317 2.29 -12.00 -14.82
C PHE A 317 3.77 -11.66 -15.10
N TYR A 318 4.35 -10.82 -14.22
CA TYR A 318 5.73 -10.26 -14.17
C TYR A 318 5.95 -8.98 -14.98
N ARG A 319 6.54 -7.89 -14.47
CA ARG A 319 7.67 -7.72 -13.51
C ARG A 319 7.68 -6.26 -13.01
N PRO A 320 8.08 -5.93 -11.76
CA PRO A 320 8.39 -4.56 -11.37
C PRO A 320 9.77 -4.19 -11.93
N PRO A 321 9.91 -2.99 -12.51
CA PRO A 321 10.92 -2.12 -11.94
C PRO A 321 10.48 -0.65 -11.93
N PHE A 322 10.87 0.02 -10.85
CA PHE A 322 10.90 1.47 -10.69
C PHE A 322 9.58 2.21 -10.45
N SER A 323 9.65 2.99 -9.37
CA SER A 323 8.71 3.96 -8.82
C SER A 323 8.46 5.20 -9.71
N LEU A 324 9.22 5.38 -10.81
CA LEU A 324 9.16 6.57 -11.65
C LEU A 324 7.89 6.73 -12.52
N PRO A 325 7.34 5.68 -13.19
CA PRO A 325 6.21 5.85 -14.09
C PRO A 325 4.95 6.26 -13.33
N TYR A 326 4.73 5.68 -12.15
CA TYR A 326 3.57 5.95 -11.32
C TYR A 326 3.63 7.36 -10.74
N GLN A 327 4.77 7.82 -10.23
CA GLN A 327 4.88 9.20 -9.74
C GLN A 327 4.69 10.23 -10.85
N LEU A 328 5.15 9.96 -12.07
CA LEU A 328 4.93 10.86 -13.21
C LEU A 328 3.44 10.90 -13.63
N VAL A 329 2.76 9.75 -13.63
CA VAL A 329 1.32 9.67 -13.91
C VAL A 329 0.51 10.33 -12.81
N ILE A 330 0.85 10.10 -11.54
CA ILE A 330 0.23 10.74 -10.36
C ILE A 330 0.48 12.25 -10.41
N HIS A 331 1.69 12.71 -10.68
CA HIS A 331 2.03 14.12 -10.79
C HIS A 331 1.28 14.79 -11.95
N LYS A 332 1.24 14.14 -13.13
CA LYS A 332 0.46 14.62 -14.28
C LYS A 332 -1.04 14.66 -13.96
N MET A 333 -1.58 13.64 -13.30
CA MET A 333 -2.98 13.62 -12.86
C MET A 333 -3.29 14.70 -11.83
N LEU A 334 -2.47 14.86 -10.78
CA LEU A 334 -2.65 15.91 -9.78
C LEU A 334 -2.53 17.30 -10.43
N SER A 335 -1.66 17.48 -11.42
CA SER A 335 -1.61 18.71 -12.23
C SER A 335 -2.83 18.91 -13.13
N SER A 336 -3.50 17.83 -13.59
CA SER A 336 -4.79 17.92 -14.28
C SER A 336 -5.95 18.22 -13.31
N VAL A 337 -5.90 17.74 -12.07
CA VAL A 337 -6.84 18.13 -10.99
C VAL A 337 -6.64 19.59 -10.61
N GLN A 338 -5.41 20.13 -10.66
CA GLN A 338 -5.17 21.58 -10.54
C GLN A 338 -5.81 22.39 -11.69
N TYR A 339 -6.16 21.77 -12.82
CA TYR A 339 -6.94 22.43 -13.86
C TYR A 339 -8.42 22.57 -13.46
N LEU A 340 -8.98 21.60 -12.72
CA LEU A 340 -10.31 21.71 -12.10
C LEU A 340 -10.33 22.80 -11.00
N ARG A 341 -9.21 23.05 -10.34
CA ARG A 341 -9.02 24.14 -9.35
C ARG A 341 -9.21 25.54 -9.93
N LYS A 342 -9.03 25.73 -11.25
CA LYS A 342 -9.35 27.00 -11.93
C LYS A 342 -10.82 27.13 -12.32
N ALA A 343 -11.56 26.02 -12.39
CA ALA A 343 -12.98 26.00 -12.75
C ALA A 343 -13.91 26.08 -11.53
N SER A 344 -13.37 25.91 -10.30
CA SER A 344 -14.10 25.95 -9.03
C SER A 344 -13.82 27.19 -8.17
N LEU A 345 -13.00 28.13 -8.67
CA LEU A 345 -12.91 29.51 -8.19
C LEU A 345 -13.90 30.34 -9.02
#